data_AF-A0A6P0RJQ0-F1
#
_entry.id   AF-A0A6P0RJQ0-F1
#
_cell.length_a   1.000
_cell.length_b   1.000
_cell.length_c   1.000
_cell.angle_alpha   90.00
_cell.angle_beta   90.00
_cell.angle_gamma   90.00
#
_symmetry.space_group_name_H-M   'P 1'
#
loop_
_entity.id
_entity.type
_entity.pdbx_description
1 polymer ?
#
loop_
_entity_poly.entity_id
_entity_poly.type
_entity_poly.pdbx_seq_one_letter_code
_entity_poly.pdbx_strand_id
1 'polypeptide(L)'
;MTIKRQYSLPNCKLILQGLSDTGGTNLSSGQVLSILMSAECHINGQAPPLTGGRDFFESLVRQVSSYAQEFLSGISYSRHHSDTQELLHLKKIDVNLHRLTLSDGNDSPGKDQKPERIIDLTTVELFDLVEAIDQFFADSLTLPDFSLAVGPVSRKQANSGEPMAQKVLPAAVGMSGLAIAALALFFVPIPEVQRPREPQPQSNESVGNLETTPTGTPEPGFNPTPTPESSDSSPKSTTIDSSEERLSEENLESSLTTSSEITNPTEIEKLQNLLSEKINDTWKTKINTDLMYRVTVAADGSIIGYKPISPAAADDVDKTPLPNLLDQEAVNGDDNQSTAEFRVLFTKQGSLEVEPW
;
A
#
# COMPACT_ATOMS: atom_id res chain seq x y z
N MET A 1 41.21 5.15 -3.31
CA MET A 1 41.94 3.85 -3.30
C MET A 1 41.08 2.81 -4.00
N THR A 2 41.59 1.61 -4.35
CA THR A 2 40.71 0.53 -4.83
C THR A 2 39.99 -0.14 -3.66
N ILE A 3 38.69 -0.38 -3.82
CA ILE A 3 37.83 -1.04 -2.84
C ILE A 3 37.16 -2.24 -3.51
N LYS A 4 36.98 -3.32 -2.74
CA LYS A 4 36.23 -4.51 -3.16
C LYS A 4 35.11 -4.78 -2.15
N ARG A 5 33.91 -4.96 -2.66
CA ARG A 5 32.68 -5.30 -1.93
C ARG A 5 32.20 -6.67 -2.42
N GLN A 6 31.63 -7.47 -1.53
CA GLN A 6 31.23 -8.84 -1.84
C GLN A 6 29.98 -9.23 -1.05
N TYR A 7 28.96 -9.66 -1.78
CA TYR A 7 27.71 -10.21 -1.27
C TYR A 7 27.74 -11.71 -1.62
N SER A 8 27.59 -12.58 -0.61
CA SER A 8 27.92 -14.01 -0.76
C SER A 8 26.84 -14.89 -0.15
N LEU A 9 26.02 -15.45 -1.01
CA LEU A 9 24.94 -16.37 -0.71
C LEU A 9 25.38 -17.82 -1.04
N PRO A 10 24.59 -18.86 -0.69
CA PRO A 10 24.98 -20.25 -0.92
C PRO A 10 25.25 -20.59 -2.39
N ASN A 11 24.43 -20.08 -3.31
CA ASN A 11 24.55 -20.36 -4.74
C ASN A 11 24.87 -19.14 -5.62
N CYS A 12 24.90 -17.92 -5.06
CA CYS A 12 25.28 -16.70 -5.76
C CYS A 12 26.39 -15.95 -5.00
N LYS A 13 27.32 -15.34 -5.73
CA LYS A 13 28.27 -14.37 -5.16
C LYS A 13 28.48 -13.20 -6.11
N LEU A 14 28.05 -12.03 -5.68
CA LEU A 14 28.22 -10.76 -6.36
C LEU A 14 29.45 -10.04 -5.79
N ILE A 15 30.35 -9.61 -6.67
CA ILE A 15 31.59 -8.91 -6.34
C ILE A 15 31.60 -7.59 -7.09
N LEU A 16 31.75 -6.48 -6.36
CA LEU A 16 31.90 -5.15 -6.94
C LEU A 16 33.30 -4.61 -6.58
N GLN A 17 34.08 -4.25 -7.60
CA GLN A 17 35.40 -3.64 -7.44
C GLN A 17 35.40 -2.24 -8.05
N GLY A 18 35.91 -1.27 -7.30
CA GLY A 18 35.84 0.13 -7.69
C GLY A 18 36.87 1.02 -6.99
N LEU A 19 36.68 2.33 -7.14
CA LEU A 19 37.48 3.36 -6.49
C LEU A 19 36.66 4.10 -5.42
N SER A 20 37.32 4.49 -4.34
CA SER A 20 36.80 5.52 -3.44
C SER A 20 37.05 6.94 -3.96
N ASP A 21 36.04 7.79 -3.79
CA ASP A 21 36.23 9.24 -3.81
C ASP A 21 37.09 9.66 -2.61
N THR A 22 38.04 10.54 -2.87
CA THR A 22 38.98 11.09 -1.88
C THR A 22 38.84 12.61 -1.73
N GLY A 23 37.79 13.21 -2.28
CA GLY A 23 37.57 14.67 -2.28
C GLY A 23 37.04 15.29 -0.97
N GLY A 24 36.58 14.49 -0.01
CA GLY A 24 35.97 14.97 1.25
C GLY A 24 36.93 14.99 2.44
N THR A 25 36.98 16.09 3.19
CA THR A 25 37.84 16.29 4.38
C THR A 25 37.42 15.51 5.64
N ASN A 26 36.57 14.49 5.51
CA ASN A 26 36.09 13.67 6.63
C ASN A 26 36.82 12.32 6.63
N LEU A 27 37.42 11.94 7.76
CA LEU A 27 38.28 10.75 7.87
C LEU A 27 37.55 9.41 7.64
N SER A 28 36.21 9.42 7.52
CA SER A 28 35.37 8.26 7.21
C SER A 28 35.19 7.99 5.71
N SER A 29 35.42 8.98 4.84
CA SER A 29 35.08 8.89 3.40
C SER A 29 35.92 7.87 2.61
N GLY A 30 37.06 7.41 3.17
CA GLY A 30 37.98 6.51 2.48
C GLY A 30 37.45 5.09 2.17
N GLN A 31 36.26 4.72 2.67
CA GLN A 31 35.65 3.38 2.52
C GLN A 31 34.43 3.31 1.60
N VAL A 32 33.95 4.45 1.07
CA VAL A 32 32.83 4.48 0.11
C VAL A 32 33.34 4.10 -1.27
N LEU A 33 32.72 3.12 -1.94
CA LEU A 33 33.01 2.77 -3.33
C LEU A 33 32.07 3.60 -4.22
N SER A 34 32.56 4.66 -4.85
CA SER A 34 31.73 5.56 -5.68
C SER A 34 31.82 5.24 -7.18
N ILE A 35 32.98 4.77 -7.66
CA ILE A 35 33.21 4.48 -9.09
C ILE A 35 33.39 2.97 -9.26
N LEU A 36 32.45 2.31 -9.95
CA LEU A 36 32.57 0.90 -10.30
C LEU A 36 33.55 0.68 -11.45
N MET A 37 34.56 -0.17 -11.25
CA MET A 37 35.51 -0.60 -12.29
C MET A 37 35.16 -1.97 -12.87
N SER A 38 34.68 -2.90 -12.03
CA SER A 38 34.30 -4.25 -12.41
C SER A 38 33.20 -4.78 -11.49
N ALA A 39 32.21 -5.45 -12.07
CA ALA A 39 31.27 -6.30 -11.37
C ALA A 39 31.44 -7.75 -11.86
N GLU A 40 31.45 -8.70 -10.92
CA GLU A 40 31.44 -10.12 -11.20
C GLU A 40 30.25 -10.78 -10.50
N CYS A 41 29.45 -11.55 -11.23
CA CYS A 41 28.39 -12.41 -10.70
C CYS A 41 28.79 -13.88 -10.90
N HIS A 42 29.05 -14.57 -9.80
CA HIS A 42 29.39 -15.99 -9.76
C HIS A 42 28.13 -16.77 -9.38
N ILE A 43 27.74 -17.75 -10.19
CA ILE A 43 26.68 -18.70 -9.88
C ILE A 43 27.33 -20.07 -9.61
N ASN A 44 26.82 -20.80 -8.63
CA ASN A 44 27.36 -22.10 -8.23
C ASN A 44 27.40 -23.08 -9.41
N GLY A 45 28.50 -23.83 -9.55
CA GLY A 45 28.74 -24.74 -10.68
C GLY A 45 28.92 -24.08 -12.07
N GLN A 46 28.61 -22.79 -12.25
CA GLN A 46 28.67 -22.09 -13.53
C GLN A 46 29.97 -21.29 -13.66
N ALA A 47 30.90 -21.77 -14.50
CA ALA A 47 32.17 -21.10 -14.80
C ALA A 47 32.31 -20.81 -16.31
N PRO A 48 32.86 -19.65 -16.72
CA PRO A 48 33.41 -18.56 -15.89
C PRO A 48 32.32 -17.74 -15.16
N PRO A 49 32.63 -16.80 -14.26
CA PRO A 49 31.64 -15.83 -13.74
C PRO A 49 31.16 -14.86 -14.82
N LEU A 50 29.97 -14.28 -14.67
CA LEU A 50 29.53 -13.16 -15.51
C LEU A 50 30.29 -11.91 -15.07
N THR A 51 30.83 -11.14 -16.01
CA THR A 51 31.74 -10.03 -15.69
C THR A 51 31.50 -8.83 -16.62
N GLY A 52 31.52 -7.62 -16.08
CA GLY A 52 31.44 -6.40 -16.87
C GLY A 52 31.62 -5.12 -16.05
N GLY A 53 31.44 -3.97 -16.68
CA GLY A 53 31.50 -2.65 -16.03
C GLY A 53 30.15 -2.22 -15.43
N ARG A 54 29.94 -0.89 -15.34
CA ARG A 54 28.69 -0.31 -14.84
C ARG A 54 27.47 -0.75 -15.64
N ASP A 55 27.53 -0.70 -16.97
CA ASP A 55 26.37 -1.00 -17.83
C ASP A 55 25.90 -2.46 -17.69
N PHE A 56 26.86 -3.39 -17.53
CA PHE A 56 26.56 -4.80 -17.19
C PHE A 56 25.88 -4.91 -15.84
N PHE A 57 26.39 -4.24 -14.81
CA PHE A 57 25.82 -4.29 -13.46
C PHE A 57 24.43 -3.65 -13.40
N GLU A 58 24.23 -2.51 -14.08
CA GLU A 58 22.92 -1.85 -14.18
C GLU A 58 21.91 -2.72 -14.94
N SER A 59 22.32 -3.33 -16.06
CA SER A 59 21.47 -4.27 -16.79
C SER A 59 21.16 -5.53 -15.98
N LEU A 60 22.11 -6.02 -15.16
CA LEU A 60 21.91 -7.18 -14.28
C LEU A 60 20.85 -6.87 -13.23
N VAL A 61 21.05 -5.79 -12.48
CA VAL A 61 20.15 -5.37 -11.41
C VAL A 61 18.76 -5.07 -11.96
N ARG A 62 18.66 -4.29 -13.05
CA ARG A 62 17.38 -3.98 -13.69
C ARG A 62 16.64 -5.22 -14.18
N GLN A 63 17.34 -6.13 -14.86
CA GLN A 63 16.70 -7.31 -15.44
C GLN A 63 16.31 -8.33 -14.37
N VAL A 64 17.12 -8.52 -13.33
CA VAL A 64 16.80 -9.42 -12.21
C VAL A 64 15.62 -8.88 -11.41
N SER A 65 15.62 -7.60 -11.01
CA SER A 65 14.49 -7.01 -10.27
C SER A 65 13.19 -7.02 -11.07
N SER A 66 13.21 -6.65 -12.36
CA SER A 66 12.02 -6.69 -13.23
C SER A 66 11.48 -8.12 -13.38
N TYR A 67 12.37 -9.10 -13.60
CA TYR A 67 11.99 -10.50 -13.73
C TYR A 67 11.47 -11.10 -12.43
N ALA A 68 12.07 -10.74 -11.28
CA ALA A 68 11.59 -11.16 -9.97
C ALA A 68 10.17 -10.63 -9.71
N GLN A 69 9.88 -9.38 -10.08
CA GLN A 69 8.52 -8.81 -9.99
C GLN A 69 7.52 -9.55 -10.89
N GLU A 70 7.85 -9.85 -12.14
CA GLU A 70 7.01 -10.71 -13.01
C GLU A 70 6.75 -12.08 -12.38
N PHE A 71 7.82 -12.74 -11.93
CA PHE A 71 7.77 -14.11 -11.43
C PHE A 71 7.01 -14.24 -10.10
N LEU A 72 7.17 -13.28 -9.19
CA LEU A 72 6.49 -13.26 -7.88
C LEU A 72 5.05 -12.77 -7.96
N SER A 73 4.74 -11.79 -8.82
CA SER A 73 3.37 -11.31 -9.01
C SER A 73 2.51 -12.26 -9.85
N GLY A 74 3.13 -13.12 -10.66
CA GLY A 74 2.45 -13.94 -11.66
C GLY A 74 1.93 -13.16 -12.87
N ILE A 75 2.26 -11.86 -12.97
CA ILE A 75 1.77 -10.96 -14.02
C ILE A 75 2.84 -10.85 -15.10
N SER A 76 2.55 -11.43 -16.27
CA SER A 76 3.40 -11.29 -17.45
C SER A 76 3.22 -9.92 -18.10
N TYR A 77 4.27 -9.11 -18.18
CA TYR A 77 4.22 -7.90 -18.99
C TYR A 77 4.36 -8.21 -20.48
N SER A 78 3.55 -7.56 -21.31
CA SER A 78 3.91 -7.37 -22.72
C SER A 78 4.99 -6.28 -22.76
N ARG A 79 6.26 -6.69 -22.81
CA ARG A 79 7.39 -5.77 -22.90
C ARG A 79 7.32 -5.04 -24.24
N HIS A 80 6.81 -3.80 -24.21
CA HIS A 80 6.83 -2.94 -25.38
C HIS A 80 8.30 -2.71 -25.75
N HIS A 81 8.69 -3.14 -26.95
CA HIS A 81 10.07 -3.17 -27.43
C HIS A 81 10.58 -1.76 -27.76
N SER A 82 10.80 -0.96 -26.71
CA SER A 82 11.37 0.38 -26.78
C SER A 82 12.90 0.34 -26.75
N ASP A 83 13.47 -0.21 -27.83
CA ASP A 83 14.76 0.12 -28.47
C ASP A 83 16.05 0.30 -27.63
N THR A 84 16.06 -0.02 -26.33
CA THR A 84 17.30 -0.23 -25.57
C THR A 84 17.76 -1.66 -25.76
N GLN A 85 18.90 -1.84 -26.42
CA GLN A 85 19.65 -3.10 -26.46
C GLN A 85 20.15 -3.45 -25.05
N GLU A 86 19.30 -4.08 -24.25
CA GLU A 86 19.69 -4.55 -22.91
C GLU A 86 20.77 -5.64 -23.02
N LEU A 87 21.87 -5.44 -22.30
CA LEU A 87 23.00 -6.39 -22.32
C LEU A 87 22.62 -7.74 -21.70
N LEU A 88 21.71 -7.73 -20.72
CA LEU A 88 21.24 -8.92 -20.02
C LEU A 88 19.73 -9.10 -20.17
N HIS A 89 19.33 -10.30 -20.58
CA HIS A 89 17.95 -10.75 -20.66
C HIS A 89 17.72 -11.94 -19.71
N LEU A 90 16.62 -11.95 -18.98
CA LEU A 90 16.23 -13.05 -18.08
C LEU A 90 14.82 -13.51 -18.44
N LYS A 91 14.64 -14.82 -18.66
CA LYS A 91 13.35 -15.41 -19.06
C LYS A 91 13.07 -16.73 -18.35
N LYS A 92 11.79 -17.07 -18.19
CA LYS A 92 11.36 -18.40 -17.72
C LYS A 92 11.56 -19.43 -18.85
N ILE A 93 12.05 -20.61 -18.52
CA ILE A 93 12.11 -21.76 -19.45
C ILE A 93 11.18 -22.88 -18.99
N ASP A 94 11.17 -23.17 -17.69
CA ASP A 94 10.34 -24.20 -17.07
C ASP A 94 9.83 -23.69 -15.71
N VAL A 95 9.04 -24.50 -15.01
CA VAL A 95 8.46 -24.18 -13.68
C VAL A 95 9.52 -23.64 -12.72
N ASN A 96 10.66 -24.34 -12.63
CA ASN A 96 11.77 -24.05 -11.71
C ASN A 96 13.09 -23.69 -12.41
N LEU A 97 13.05 -23.33 -13.71
CA LEU A 97 14.23 -23.07 -14.53
C LEU A 97 14.11 -21.74 -15.28
N HIS A 98 15.13 -20.91 -15.13
CA HIS A 98 15.23 -19.55 -15.66
C HIS A 98 16.50 -19.44 -16.49
N ARG A 99 16.52 -18.61 -17.53
CA ARG A 99 17.70 -18.39 -18.38
C ARG A 99 18.12 -16.94 -18.36
N LEU A 100 19.32 -16.70 -17.83
CA LEU A 100 20.04 -15.44 -17.92
C LEU A 100 20.93 -15.48 -19.17
N THR A 101 20.76 -14.50 -20.03
CA THR A 101 21.42 -14.39 -21.33
C THR A 101 22.16 -13.05 -21.39
N LEU A 102 23.49 -13.10 -21.54
CA LEU A 102 24.37 -11.94 -21.74
C LEU A 102 24.72 -11.82 -23.22
N SER A 103 24.15 -10.82 -23.87
CA SER A 103 24.46 -10.43 -25.25
C SER A 103 25.65 -9.46 -25.24
N ASP A 104 26.61 -9.64 -26.14
CA ASP A 104 27.73 -8.70 -26.30
C ASP A 104 27.24 -7.53 -27.14
N GLY A 105 27.24 -6.31 -26.59
CA GLY A 105 26.53 -5.13 -27.11
C GLY A 105 27.13 -4.49 -28.36
N ASN A 106 27.51 -5.29 -29.36
CA ASN A 106 28.23 -4.85 -30.55
C ASN A 106 27.65 -5.50 -31.82
N ASP A 107 26.34 -5.30 -32.04
CA ASP A 107 25.62 -5.68 -33.26
C ASP A 107 26.00 -4.79 -34.46
N SER A 108 27.29 -4.88 -34.86
CA SER A 108 27.74 -4.45 -36.17
C SER A 108 27.55 -5.60 -37.16
N PRO A 109 26.62 -5.50 -38.14
CA PRO A 109 26.35 -6.59 -39.07
C PRO A 109 27.52 -6.76 -40.05
N GLY A 110 28.48 -7.61 -39.72
CA GLY A 110 29.55 -7.99 -40.66
C GLY A 110 30.84 -8.60 -40.12
N LYS A 111 31.09 -8.67 -38.80
CA LYS A 111 32.29 -9.34 -38.25
C LYS A 111 32.02 -10.09 -36.95
N ASP A 112 32.40 -11.37 -36.95
CA ASP A 112 32.69 -12.22 -35.80
C ASP A 112 31.79 -12.03 -34.57
N GLN A 113 30.55 -12.55 -34.67
CA GLN A 113 29.65 -12.67 -33.52
C GLN A 113 30.32 -13.49 -32.41
N LYS A 114 30.77 -12.80 -31.36
CA LYS A 114 31.24 -13.42 -30.12
C LYS A 114 30.04 -14.13 -29.47
N PRO A 115 30.17 -15.38 -29.00
CA PRO A 115 29.02 -16.16 -28.58
C PRO A 115 28.29 -15.51 -27.41
N GLU A 116 26.98 -15.34 -27.58
CA GLU A 116 26.04 -14.98 -26.53
C GLU A 116 26.20 -15.95 -25.35
N ARG A 117 26.31 -15.40 -24.14
CA ARG A 117 26.60 -16.21 -22.97
C ARG A 117 25.33 -16.52 -22.19
N ILE A 118 24.97 -17.79 -22.21
CA ILE A 118 23.75 -18.33 -21.59
C ILE A 118 24.10 -19.02 -20.27
N ILE A 119 23.33 -18.72 -19.23
CA ILE A 119 23.35 -19.39 -17.92
C ILE A 119 21.92 -19.77 -17.56
N ASP A 120 21.70 -21.05 -17.34
CA ASP A 120 20.45 -21.53 -16.76
C ASP A 120 20.58 -21.55 -15.23
N LEU A 121 19.58 -20.98 -14.57
CA LEU A 121 19.45 -20.82 -13.12
C LEU A 121 18.25 -21.65 -12.64
N THR A 122 18.43 -22.39 -11.56
CA THR A 122 17.31 -22.87 -10.75
C THR A 122 16.61 -21.72 -10.04
N THR A 123 15.38 -21.91 -9.59
CA THR A 123 14.67 -20.92 -8.79
C THR A 123 15.40 -20.55 -7.49
N VAL A 124 16.14 -21.48 -6.89
CA VAL A 124 16.96 -21.20 -5.69
C VAL A 124 18.14 -20.29 -6.02
N GLU A 125 18.84 -20.54 -7.13
CA GLU A 125 19.92 -19.67 -7.61
C GLU A 125 19.43 -18.27 -8.02
N LEU A 126 18.21 -18.18 -8.57
CA LEU A 126 17.55 -16.91 -8.83
C LEU A 126 17.28 -16.13 -7.54
N PHE A 127 16.72 -16.77 -6.51
CA PHE A 127 16.47 -16.11 -5.23
C PHE A 127 17.77 -15.68 -4.52
N ASP A 128 18.82 -16.51 -4.54
CA ASP A 128 20.14 -16.13 -4.03
C ASP A 128 20.74 -14.93 -4.80
N LEU A 129 20.43 -14.77 -6.09
CA LEU A 129 20.86 -13.63 -6.90
C LEU A 129 20.04 -12.35 -6.61
N VAL A 130 18.73 -12.48 -6.37
CA VAL A 130 17.87 -11.36 -5.92
C VAL A 130 18.34 -10.86 -4.55
N GLU A 131 18.52 -11.76 -3.58
CA GLU A 131 19.04 -11.45 -2.24
C GLU A 131 20.44 -10.80 -2.30
N ALA A 132 21.33 -11.23 -3.20
CA ALA A 132 22.63 -10.59 -3.39
C ALA A 132 22.54 -9.14 -3.90
N ILE A 133 21.49 -8.81 -4.66
CA ILE A 133 21.20 -7.46 -5.17
C ILE A 133 20.54 -6.61 -4.08
N ASP A 134 19.63 -7.18 -3.29
CA ASP A 134 18.98 -6.50 -2.17
C ASP A 134 20.00 -6.15 -1.06
N GLN A 135 20.94 -7.06 -0.77
CA GLN A 135 22.09 -6.78 0.11
C GLN A 135 23.02 -5.69 -0.43
N PHE A 136 23.12 -5.55 -1.75
CA PHE A 136 23.84 -4.42 -2.37
C PHE A 136 23.11 -3.10 -2.13
N PHE A 137 21.79 -3.03 -2.32
CA PHE A 137 21.01 -1.82 -2.02
C PHE A 137 21.00 -1.44 -0.54
N ALA A 138 21.14 -2.42 0.36
CA ALA A 138 21.31 -2.17 1.79
C ALA A 138 22.70 -1.60 2.18
N ASP A 139 23.72 -1.71 1.33
CA ASP A 139 25.07 -1.21 1.60
C ASP A 139 25.26 0.24 1.11
N SER A 140 24.84 1.19 1.95
CA SER A 140 24.97 2.64 1.71
C SER A 140 26.39 3.15 1.42
N LEU A 141 27.42 2.31 1.61
CA LEU A 141 28.82 2.64 1.28
C LEU A 141 29.24 2.13 -0.10
N THR A 142 28.36 1.49 -0.88
CA THR A 142 28.67 0.91 -2.18
C THR A 142 27.75 1.46 -3.27
N LEU A 143 28.32 2.32 -4.11
CA LEU A 143 27.65 3.05 -5.18
C LEU A 143 26.40 3.84 -4.69
N PRO A 144 26.56 4.80 -3.76
CA PRO A 144 25.42 5.58 -3.23
C PRO A 144 24.64 6.33 -4.33
N ASP A 145 25.29 6.68 -5.44
CA ASP A 145 24.68 7.32 -6.61
C ASP A 145 24.06 6.31 -7.62
N PHE A 146 23.84 5.06 -7.22
CA PHE A 146 23.21 4.03 -8.05
C PHE A 146 21.71 3.92 -7.75
N SER A 147 20.91 4.64 -8.53
CA SER A 147 19.45 4.56 -8.49
C SER A 147 18.90 3.55 -9.50
N LEU A 148 18.05 2.63 -9.07
CA LEU A 148 17.33 1.72 -9.95
C LEU A 148 15.92 2.24 -10.29
N ALA A 149 15.68 2.59 -11.54
CA ALA A 149 14.36 2.98 -12.03
C ALA A 149 13.52 1.75 -12.43
N VAL A 150 13.06 0.96 -11.44
CA VAL A 150 12.05 -0.09 -11.66
C VAL A 150 10.72 0.37 -11.06
N GLY A 151 9.72 0.58 -11.91
CA GLY A 151 8.39 1.03 -11.51
C GLY A 151 7.47 -0.10 -11.04
N PRO A 152 6.42 0.20 -10.27
CA PRO A 152 5.48 -0.80 -9.76
C PRO A 152 4.61 -1.43 -10.85
N VAL A 153 4.15 -2.66 -10.58
CA VAL A 153 3.27 -3.44 -11.47
C VAL A 153 1.93 -2.73 -11.69
N SER A 154 1.56 -2.43 -12.95
CA SER A 154 0.27 -1.79 -13.18
C SER A 154 -0.88 -2.81 -13.05
N ARG A 155 -1.84 -2.56 -12.14
CA ARG A 155 -3.03 -3.41 -11.92
C ARG A 155 -3.88 -3.64 -13.20
N LYS A 156 -3.72 -2.80 -14.23
CA LYS A 156 -4.37 -2.98 -15.54
C LYS A 156 -3.83 -4.18 -16.33
N GLN A 157 -2.55 -4.53 -16.15
CA GLN A 157 -1.92 -5.69 -16.78
C GLN A 157 -2.21 -6.99 -16.03
N ALA A 158 -2.42 -6.93 -14.71
CA ALA A 158 -2.80 -8.08 -13.88
C ALA A 158 -4.03 -8.84 -14.40
N ASN A 159 -5.02 -8.10 -14.92
CA ASN A 159 -6.32 -8.63 -15.31
C ASN A 159 -6.36 -9.25 -16.73
N SER A 160 -5.22 -9.37 -17.41
CA SER A 160 -5.13 -9.88 -18.79
C SER A 160 -5.10 -11.42 -18.92
N GLY A 161 -5.04 -12.17 -17.80
CA GLY A 161 -4.92 -13.63 -17.80
C GLY A 161 -6.24 -14.42 -17.89
N GLU A 162 -7.39 -13.79 -17.69
CA GLU A 162 -8.68 -14.51 -17.65
C GLU A 162 -9.38 -14.56 -19.02
N PRO A 163 -9.91 -15.72 -19.45
CA PRO A 163 -10.66 -15.81 -20.69
C PRO A 163 -11.97 -15.00 -20.60
N MET A 164 -12.16 -14.05 -21.52
CA MET A 164 -13.33 -13.14 -21.53
C MET A 164 -14.71 -13.84 -21.51
N ALA A 165 -14.77 -15.14 -21.82
CA ALA A 165 -15.98 -15.94 -21.75
C ALA A 165 -16.63 -16.01 -20.34
N GLN A 166 -15.88 -15.78 -19.25
CA GLN A 166 -16.39 -15.96 -17.89
C GLN A 166 -16.92 -14.66 -17.24
N LYS A 167 -16.63 -13.48 -17.81
CA LYS A 167 -16.96 -12.16 -17.21
C LYS A 167 -18.40 -11.66 -17.49
N VAL A 168 -19.27 -12.50 -18.05
CA VAL A 168 -20.60 -12.09 -18.55
C VAL A 168 -21.77 -12.40 -17.60
N LEU A 169 -21.55 -13.16 -16.52
CA LEU A 169 -22.63 -13.60 -15.62
C LEU A 169 -23.38 -12.46 -14.90
N PRO A 170 -22.73 -11.42 -14.34
CA PRO A 170 -23.45 -10.35 -13.62
C PRO A 170 -24.33 -9.48 -14.52
N ALA A 171 -23.89 -9.22 -15.76
CA ALA A 171 -24.56 -8.31 -16.68
C ALA A 171 -25.84 -8.90 -17.30
N ALA A 172 -25.91 -10.23 -17.45
CA ALA A 172 -27.07 -10.91 -18.04
C ALA A 172 -28.33 -10.85 -17.17
N VAL A 173 -28.18 -10.80 -15.84
CA VAL A 173 -29.31 -10.80 -14.90
C VAL A 173 -30.05 -9.45 -14.93
N GLY A 174 -29.32 -8.33 -14.94
CA GLY A 174 -29.90 -6.98 -14.86
C GLY A 174 -30.82 -6.60 -16.03
N MET A 175 -30.51 -7.05 -17.24
CA MET A 175 -31.30 -6.69 -18.44
C MET A 175 -32.67 -7.39 -18.52
N SER A 176 -32.84 -8.55 -17.89
CA SER A 176 -34.11 -9.29 -17.92
C SER A 176 -35.16 -8.72 -16.96
N GLY A 177 -34.75 -8.27 -15.77
CA GLY A 177 -35.67 -7.73 -14.76
C GLY A 177 -36.40 -6.45 -15.19
N LEU A 178 -35.70 -5.53 -15.87
CA LEU A 178 -36.28 -4.26 -16.30
C LEU A 178 -37.37 -4.43 -17.37
N ALA A 179 -37.20 -5.39 -18.30
CA ALA A 179 -38.21 -5.70 -19.31
C ALA A 179 -39.51 -6.27 -18.69
N ILE A 180 -39.38 -7.12 -17.66
CA ILE A 180 -40.53 -7.70 -16.95
C ILE A 180 -41.27 -6.61 -16.14
N ALA A 181 -40.54 -5.74 -15.44
CA ALA A 181 -41.15 -4.63 -14.69
C ALA A 181 -41.90 -3.64 -15.59
N ALA A 182 -41.36 -3.30 -16.76
CA ALA A 182 -42.02 -2.43 -17.74
C ALA A 182 -43.34 -3.04 -18.26
N LEU A 183 -43.36 -4.34 -18.54
CA LEU A 183 -44.58 -5.05 -18.93
C LEU A 183 -45.63 -5.09 -17.81
N ALA A 184 -45.21 -5.30 -16.56
CA ALA A 184 -46.13 -5.29 -15.41
C ALA A 184 -46.80 -3.91 -15.23
N LEU A 185 -46.04 -2.82 -15.35
CA LEU A 185 -46.56 -1.45 -15.21
C LEU A 185 -47.45 -1.02 -16.38
N PHE A 186 -47.28 -1.58 -17.58
CA PHE A 186 -48.15 -1.29 -18.73
C PHE A 186 -49.62 -1.74 -18.51
N PHE A 187 -49.86 -2.76 -17.67
CA PHE A 187 -51.20 -3.25 -17.35
C PHE A 187 -51.81 -2.64 -16.08
N VAL A 188 -51.13 -1.71 -15.41
CA VAL A 188 -51.71 -0.98 -14.26
C VAL A 188 -52.57 0.18 -14.80
N PRO A 189 -53.90 0.20 -14.56
CA PRO A 189 -54.74 1.29 -15.02
C PRO A 189 -54.36 2.60 -14.31
N ILE A 190 -54.21 3.67 -15.09
CA ILE A 190 -53.82 4.99 -14.59
C ILE A 190 -54.90 5.51 -13.63
N PRO A 191 -54.58 5.83 -12.36
CA PRO A 191 -55.57 6.27 -11.39
C PRO A 191 -56.08 7.68 -11.72
N GLU A 192 -57.40 7.87 -11.67
CA GLU A 192 -58.02 9.18 -11.89
C GLU A 192 -57.74 10.14 -10.73
N VAL A 193 -57.02 11.23 -11.01
CA VAL A 193 -56.78 12.31 -10.06
C VAL A 193 -58.06 13.15 -9.91
N GLN A 194 -58.83 12.86 -8.86
CA GLN A 194 -59.94 13.73 -8.46
C GLN A 194 -59.39 15.11 -8.02
N ARG A 195 -59.77 16.18 -8.72
CA ARG A 195 -59.46 17.54 -8.24
C ARG A 195 -60.27 17.83 -6.97
N PRO A 196 -59.67 18.42 -5.93
CA PRO A 196 -60.40 18.88 -4.76
C PRO A 196 -61.56 19.81 -5.14
N ARG A 197 -62.70 19.63 -4.50
CA ARG A 197 -63.88 20.49 -4.65
C ARG A 197 -63.64 21.82 -3.93
N GLU A 198 -63.92 22.95 -4.59
CA GLU A 198 -63.93 24.25 -3.93
C GLU A 198 -65.09 24.34 -2.92
N PRO A 199 -64.87 24.85 -1.69
CA PRO A 199 -65.94 25.06 -0.72
C PRO A 199 -66.82 26.25 -1.09
N GLN A 200 -68.12 26.03 -1.25
CA GLN A 200 -69.10 27.12 -1.35
C GLN A 200 -69.61 27.49 0.05
N PRO A 201 -69.68 28.77 0.43
CA PRO A 201 -70.04 29.18 1.79
C PRO A 201 -71.55 29.09 2.05
N GLN A 202 -71.93 28.62 3.23
CA GLN A 202 -73.25 28.88 3.82
C GLN A 202 -73.10 29.56 5.17
N SER A 203 -73.73 30.73 5.28
CA SER A 203 -73.84 31.54 6.49
C SER A 203 -74.95 31.05 7.42
N ASN A 204 -74.68 31.07 8.73
CA ASN A 204 -75.53 31.41 9.89
C ASN A 204 -77.06 31.51 9.66
N GLU A 205 -77.96 31.05 10.55
CA GLU A 205 -77.88 30.81 12.02
C GLU A 205 -79.13 29.98 12.50
N SER A 206 -79.49 29.74 13.77
CA SER A 206 -79.04 30.30 15.07
C SER A 206 -79.21 29.36 16.28
N VAL A 207 -78.19 29.34 17.16
CA VAL A 207 -78.20 29.36 18.64
C VAL A 207 -78.98 28.32 19.48
N GLY A 208 -78.25 27.69 20.41
CA GLY A 208 -78.77 26.99 21.61
C GLY A 208 -77.64 26.40 22.49
N ASN A 209 -77.22 27.15 23.51
CA ASN A 209 -76.18 26.84 24.54
C ASN A 209 -76.29 25.43 25.21
N LEU A 210 -75.29 24.85 25.91
CA LEU A 210 -74.19 25.41 26.75
C LEU A 210 -73.06 24.35 27.01
N GLU A 211 -71.85 24.78 27.44
CA GLU A 211 -70.74 23.99 28.06
C GLU A 211 -70.02 22.89 27.22
N THR A 212 -68.69 22.66 27.26
CA THR A 212 -67.59 23.07 28.17
C THR A 212 -66.22 23.21 27.44
N THR A 213 -65.48 24.29 27.73
CA THR A 213 -64.01 24.51 27.96
C THR A 213 -62.95 23.42 27.59
N PRO A 214 -61.66 23.77 27.33
CA PRO A 214 -61.09 24.64 26.27
C PRO A 214 -59.86 24.00 25.53
N THR A 215 -59.31 24.68 24.51
CA THR A 215 -57.93 24.49 24.02
C THR A 215 -57.27 25.87 23.83
N GLY A 216 -55.99 26.02 24.19
CA GLY A 216 -55.28 27.32 24.14
C GLY A 216 -53.76 27.25 24.29
N THR A 217 -53.07 26.93 23.20
CA THR A 217 -51.64 27.19 22.91
C THR A 217 -51.50 28.71 22.60
N PRO A 218 -50.43 29.46 22.98
CA PRO A 218 -49.07 29.24 22.45
C PRO A 218 -47.83 29.55 23.34
N GLU A 219 -46.70 29.11 22.78
CA GLU A 219 -45.26 29.35 23.03
C GLU A 219 -44.79 30.82 23.26
N PRO A 220 -43.49 31.08 23.51
CA PRO A 220 -42.37 30.16 23.86
C PRO A 220 -41.54 30.60 25.10
N GLY A 221 -40.67 29.73 25.64
CA GLY A 221 -39.73 30.15 26.70
C GLY A 221 -38.73 29.11 27.23
N PHE A 222 -37.55 29.08 26.62
CA PHE A 222 -36.21 28.77 27.16
C PHE A 222 -35.94 27.61 28.15
N ASN A 223 -34.81 26.94 27.84
CA ASN A 223 -33.90 26.18 28.71
C ASN A 223 -34.29 24.73 29.05
N PRO A 224 -33.31 23.80 28.95
CA PRO A 224 -32.98 23.05 30.17
C PRO A 224 -31.48 22.78 30.41
N THR A 225 -31.19 22.64 31.69
CA THR A 225 -30.02 22.06 32.37
C THR A 225 -30.57 21.75 33.79
N PRO A 226 -30.25 20.64 34.48
CA PRO A 226 -29.01 19.84 34.42
C PRO A 226 -29.18 18.29 34.36
N THR A 227 -28.05 17.57 34.24
CA THR A 227 -27.55 16.44 35.09
C THR A 227 -28.59 15.49 35.71
N PRO A 228 -28.44 14.15 35.59
CA PRO A 228 -27.45 13.49 36.45
C PRO A 228 -26.69 12.25 35.90
N GLU A 229 -25.60 11.93 36.61
CA GLU A 229 -25.18 10.61 37.16
C GLU A 229 -25.62 9.30 36.47
N SER A 230 -24.89 8.18 36.55
CA SER A 230 -23.53 7.84 37.01
C SER A 230 -23.34 6.34 36.74
N SER A 231 -22.09 5.88 36.70
CA SER A 231 -21.64 4.55 37.17
C SER A 231 -22.32 3.25 36.68
N ASP A 232 -21.50 2.44 36.01
CA ASP A 232 -21.09 1.08 36.45
C ASP A 232 -21.47 -0.16 35.62
N SER A 233 -20.47 -1.05 35.53
CA SER A 233 -20.52 -2.51 35.40
C SER A 233 -21.42 -3.20 34.34
N SER A 234 -20.76 -3.67 33.27
CA SER A 234 -20.63 -5.10 32.87
C SER A 234 -21.58 -6.14 33.52
N PRO A 235 -22.01 -7.22 32.81
CA PRO A 235 -21.01 -8.22 32.36
C PRO A 235 -21.32 -9.15 31.16
N LYS A 236 -20.24 -9.83 30.71
CA LYS A 236 -20.13 -11.27 30.34
C LYS A 236 -20.35 -11.77 28.88
N SER A 237 -19.24 -12.27 28.30
CA SER A 237 -19.11 -13.49 27.44
C SER A 237 -19.72 -13.57 26.02
N THR A 238 -19.27 -14.42 25.08
CA THR A 238 -18.01 -15.22 24.86
C THR A 238 -18.15 -15.97 23.51
N THR A 239 -17.29 -15.70 22.51
CA THR A 239 -16.98 -16.56 21.31
C THR A 239 -18.17 -16.88 20.35
N ILE A 240 -18.06 -17.36 19.10
CA ILE A 240 -16.96 -17.82 18.21
C ILE A 240 -17.30 -17.44 16.74
N ASP A 241 -16.25 -17.29 15.92
CA ASP A 241 -16.10 -17.88 14.57
C ASP A 241 -16.43 -17.11 13.26
N SER A 242 -15.59 -17.42 12.27
CA SER A 242 -15.79 -17.43 10.81
C SER A 242 -16.02 -16.13 10.01
N SER A 243 -14.99 -15.84 9.19
CA SER A 243 -15.07 -15.60 7.73
C SER A 243 -15.40 -14.22 7.13
N GLU A 244 -14.39 -13.75 6.37
CA GLU A 244 -14.47 -13.12 5.03
C GLU A 244 -14.72 -11.59 4.87
N GLU A 245 -14.12 -11.09 3.79
CA GLU A 245 -14.21 -9.73 3.20
C GLU A 245 -13.65 -8.53 4.00
N ARG A 246 -12.31 -8.46 4.15
CA ARG A 246 -11.60 -7.18 4.35
C ARG A 246 -11.04 -6.63 3.04
N LEU A 247 -11.33 -5.36 2.76
CA LEU A 247 -10.92 -4.63 1.56
C LEU A 247 -9.41 -4.33 1.61
N SER A 248 -8.72 -4.45 0.47
CA SER A 248 -7.26 -4.49 0.44
C SER A 248 -6.58 -3.13 0.69
N GLU A 249 -5.68 -3.14 1.67
CA GLU A 249 -4.94 -2.01 2.24
C GLU A 249 -3.76 -1.52 1.36
N GLU A 250 -3.69 -1.99 0.10
CA GLU A 250 -2.55 -1.92 -0.82
C GLU A 250 -2.45 -0.59 -1.61
N ASN A 251 -3.11 0.49 -1.16
CA ASN A 251 -3.12 1.78 -1.89
C ASN A 251 -2.60 2.96 -1.07
N LEU A 252 -1.87 2.67 0.02
CA LEU A 252 -1.38 3.67 0.97
C LEU A 252 0.14 3.67 1.20
N GLU A 253 0.83 2.57 0.88
CA GLU A 253 2.27 2.43 1.15
C GLU A 253 3.20 3.13 0.14
N SER A 254 2.66 3.86 -0.85
CA SER A 254 3.45 4.49 -1.93
C SER A 254 3.62 6.02 -1.82
N SER A 255 3.24 6.64 -0.70
CA SER A 255 3.18 8.12 -0.56
C SER A 255 3.97 8.69 0.62
N LEU A 256 4.89 7.92 1.24
CA LEU A 256 5.47 8.25 2.56
C LEU A 256 7.00 8.40 2.60
N THR A 257 7.71 8.35 1.47
CA THR A 257 9.17 8.13 1.46
C THR A 257 10.05 9.33 1.08
N THR A 258 9.52 10.56 1.07
CA THR A 258 10.30 11.79 0.82
C THR A 258 10.10 12.92 1.85
N SER A 259 9.42 12.64 2.97
CA SER A 259 9.21 13.60 4.06
C SER A 259 10.46 13.85 4.92
N SER A 260 10.59 15.07 5.45
CA SER A 260 11.69 15.41 6.38
C SER A 260 11.38 14.93 7.80
N GLU A 261 12.27 14.15 8.42
CA GLU A 261 12.05 13.60 9.77
C GLU A 261 12.03 14.68 10.88
N ILE A 262 11.01 14.66 11.73
CA ILE A 262 10.88 15.55 12.89
C ILE A 262 11.75 15.04 14.03
N THR A 263 12.83 15.77 14.33
CA THR A 263 13.84 15.37 15.33
C THR A 263 13.80 16.19 16.63
N ASN A 264 12.91 17.17 16.75
CA ASN A 264 12.79 18.02 17.95
C ASN A 264 12.04 17.26 19.07
N PRO A 265 12.65 16.99 20.24
CA PRO A 265 12.02 16.18 21.30
C PRO A 265 10.72 16.77 21.83
N THR A 266 10.60 18.11 21.91
CA THR A 266 9.37 18.78 22.37
C THR A 266 8.23 18.67 21.36
N GLU A 267 8.56 18.59 20.06
CA GLU A 267 7.56 18.37 19.01
C GLU A 267 7.13 16.90 18.96
N ILE A 268 8.07 15.97 19.13
CA ILE A 268 7.78 14.52 19.25
C ILE A 268 6.86 14.26 20.45
N GLU A 269 7.15 14.80 21.63
CA GLU A 269 6.30 14.65 22.82
C GLU A 269 4.90 15.25 22.60
N LYS A 270 4.81 16.41 21.94
CA LYS A 270 3.52 17.02 21.57
C LYS A 270 2.73 16.12 20.63
N LEU A 271 3.37 15.58 19.59
CA LEU A 271 2.73 14.69 18.60
C LEU A 271 2.33 13.35 19.22
N GLN A 272 3.15 12.79 20.11
CA GLN A 272 2.83 11.59 20.90
C GLN A 272 1.55 11.76 21.72
N ASN A 273 1.42 12.90 22.42
CA ASN A 273 0.23 13.21 23.21
C ASN A 273 -1.01 13.40 22.32
N LEU A 274 -0.91 14.17 21.24
CA LEU A 274 -2.01 14.36 20.28
C LEU A 274 -2.45 13.05 19.60
N LEU A 275 -1.50 12.18 19.26
CA LEU A 275 -1.77 10.87 18.69
C LEU A 275 -2.50 9.96 19.70
N SER A 276 -2.01 9.94 20.94
CA SER A 276 -2.61 9.17 22.04
C SER A 276 -4.04 9.61 22.34
N GLU A 277 -4.28 10.93 22.47
CA GLU A 277 -5.62 11.51 22.69
C GLU A 277 -6.57 11.16 21.53
N LYS A 278 -6.18 11.47 20.29
CA LYS A 278 -6.97 11.21 19.07
C LYS A 278 -7.37 9.73 18.92
N ILE A 279 -6.43 8.81 19.18
CA ILE A 279 -6.69 7.37 19.14
C ILE A 279 -7.57 6.93 20.31
N ASN A 280 -7.28 7.35 21.54
CA ASN A 280 -8.00 6.93 22.74
C ASN A 280 -9.46 7.44 22.77
N ASP A 281 -9.71 8.65 22.26
CA ASP A 281 -11.06 9.20 22.10
C ASP A 281 -11.89 8.38 21.10
N THR A 282 -11.28 7.94 20.00
CA THR A 282 -11.96 7.19 18.94
C THR A 282 -12.06 5.69 19.23
N TRP A 283 -11.10 5.11 19.95
CA TRP A 283 -11.06 3.69 20.25
C TRP A 283 -12.09 3.32 21.33
N LYS A 284 -13.08 2.51 20.94
CA LYS A 284 -14.10 1.95 21.84
C LYS A 284 -14.27 0.43 21.66
N THR A 285 -13.58 -0.15 20.68
CA THR A 285 -13.68 -1.56 20.30
C THR A 285 -12.78 -2.42 21.19
N LYS A 286 -13.32 -3.49 21.76
CA LYS A 286 -12.53 -4.43 22.56
C LYS A 286 -11.74 -5.37 21.65
N ILE A 287 -10.47 -5.58 21.99
CA ILE A 287 -9.55 -6.50 21.31
C ILE A 287 -9.17 -7.65 22.25
N ASN A 288 -8.86 -8.82 21.70
CA ASN A 288 -8.58 -10.04 22.47
C ASN A 288 -7.08 -10.36 22.56
N THR A 289 -6.29 -9.71 21.72
CA THR A 289 -4.85 -9.83 21.53
C THR A 289 -4.26 -8.43 21.48
N ASP A 290 -2.95 -8.32 21.76
CA ASP A 290 -2.27 -7.03 21.74
C ASP A 290 -1.87 -6.69 20.29
N LEU A 291 -2.33 -5.55 19.78
CA LEU A 291 -2.17 -5.14 18.38
C LEU A 291 -1.15 -4.02 18.28
N MET A 292 -0.07 -4.23 17.52
CA MET A 292 1.06 -3.29 17.45
C MET A 292 1.22 -2.73 16.03
N TYR A 293 1.30 -1.41 15.92
CA TYR A 293 1.40 -0.66 14.67
C TYR A 293 2.55 0.34 14.70
N ARG A 294 3.13 0.62 13.53
CA ARG A 294 3.92 1.82 13.26
C ARG A 294 2.97 2.84 12.65
N VAL A 295 2.88 4.04 13.21
CA VAL A 295 1.97 5.09 12.76
C VAL A 295 2.78 6.31 12.38
N THR A 296 2.61 6.80 11.15
CA THR A 296 3.29 7.97 10.62
C THR A 296 2.37 9.18 10.74
N VAL A 297 2.87 10.24 11.39
CA VAL A 297 2.12 11.44 11.75
C VAL A 297 2.85 12.66 11.19
N ALA A 298 2.11 13.57 10.57
CA ALA A 298 2.63 14.83 10.07
C ALA A 298 2.83 15.87 11.20
N ALA A 299 3.58 16.94 10.92
CA ALA A 299 3.88 18.02 11.88
C ALA A 299 2.66 18.75 12.50
N ASP A 300 1.49 18.64 11.87
CA ASP A 300 0.20 19.17 12.34
C ASP A 300 -0.55 18.19 13.28
N GLY A 301 -0.12 16.93 13.36
CA GLY A 301 -0.78 15.86 14.10
C GLY A 301 -1.78 15.03 13.28
N SER A 302 -1.87 15.21 11.96
CA SER A 302 -2.63 14.31 11.09
C SER A 302 -1.90 12.98 10.87
N ILE A 303 -2.66 11.88 10.90
CA ILE A 303 -2.12 10.54 10.65
C ILE A 303 -2.15 10.34 9.14
N ILE A 304 -0.97 10.14 8.55
CA ILE A 304 -0.79 9.98 7.10
C ILE A 304 -0.45 8.53 6.72
N GLY A 305 -0.20 7.67 7.70
CA GLY A 305 0.04 6.26 7.44
C GLY A 305 0.00 5.43 8.70
N TYR A 306 -0.29 4.15 8.55
CA TYR A 306 -0.08 3.15 9.58
C TYR A 306 0.28 1.81 8.95
N LYS A 307 1.05 0.99 9.66
CA LYS A 307 1.46 -0.35 9.24
C LYS A 307 1.40 -1.34 10.41
N PRO A 308 0.72 -2.49 10.28
CA PRO A 308 0.73 -3.53 11.32
C PRO A 308 2.14 -4.13 11.47
N ILE A 309 2.56 -4.38 12.71
CA ILE A 309 3.86 -5.00 13.03
C ILE A 309 3.66 -6.39 13.65
N SER A 310 2.63 -6.59 14.46
CA SER A 310 2.26 -7.93 14.94
C SER A 310 1.33 -8.63 13.94
N PRO A 311 1.40 -9.98 13.79
CA PRO A 311 0.48 -10.70 12.89
C PRO A 311 -0.99 -10.45 13.24
N ALA A 312 -1.32 -10.45 14.54
CA ALA A 312 -2.64 -10.11 15.02
C ALA A 312 -3.10 -8.71 14.61
N ALA A 313 -2.19 -7.73 14.49
CA ALA A 313 -2.54 -6.39 14.02
C ALA A 313 -3.02 -6.41 12.56
N ALA A 314 -2.39 -7.21 11.68
CA ALA A 314 -2.83 -7.33 10.29
C ALA A 314 -4.23 -7.99 10.16
N ASP A 315 -4.51 -8.98 11.00
CA ASP A 315 -5.83 -9.63 11.04
C ASP A 315 -6.94 -8.70 11.58
N ASP A 316 -6.62 -7.88 12.59
CA ASP A 316 -7.58 -7.10 13.40
C ASP A 316 -7.57 -5.57 13.14
N VAL A 317 -7.10 -5.08 11.99
CA VAL A 317 -7.01 -3.63 11.71
C VAL A 317 -8.36 -2.90 11.87
N ASP A 318 -9.48 -3.50 11.44
CA ASP A 318 -10.84 -2.93 11.60
C ASP A 318 -11.28 -2.77 13.07
N LYS A 319 -10.59 -3.41 14.02
CA LYS A 319 -10.84 -3.24 15.46
C LYS A 319 -10.11 -2.05 16.06
N THR A 320 -9.27 -1.37 15.28
CA THR A 320 -8.60 -0.13 15.66
C THR A 320 -9.28 1.07 15.01
N PRO A 321 -9.15 2.29 15.56
CA PRO A 321 -9.65 3.49 14.90
C PRO A 321 -8.77 3.95 13.73
N LEU A 322 -7.57 3.36 13.52
CA LEU A 322 -6.57 3.84 12.58
C LEU A 322 -7.08 4.03 11.14
N PRO A 323 -7.89 3.12 10.54
CA PRO A 323 -8.43 3.32 9.19
C PRO A 323 -9.30 4.58 9.06
N ASN A 324 -10.01 4.96 10.13
CA ASN A 324 -10.92 6.11 10.16
C ASN A 324 -10.22 7.42 10.56
N LEU A 325 -9.02 7.33 11.13
CA LEU A 325 -8.22 8.47 11.57
C LEU A 325 -7.19 8.94 10.52
N LEU A 326 -7.12 8.23 9.40
CA LEU A 326 -6.23 8.53 8.29
C LEU A 326 -6.71 9.76 7.51
N ASP A 327 -5.84 10.75 7.40
CA ASP A 327 -6.10 12.00 6.68
C ASP A 327 -5.74 11.87 5.20
N GLN A 328 -6.76 11.62 4.37
CA GLN A 328 -6.57 11.45 2.93
C GLN A 328 -6.11 12.72 2.21
N GLU A 329 -6.35 13.91 2.78
CA GLU A 329 -5.89 15.17 2.18
C GLU A 329 -4.39 15.35 2.44
N ALA A 330 -3.92 15.03 3.65
CA ALA A 330 -2.50 15.03 3.99
C ALA A 330 -1.71 13.90 3.29
N VAL A 331 -2.31 12.71 3.05
CA VAL A 331 -1.69 11.61 2.27
C VAL A 331 -1.38 12.01 0.83
N ASN A 332 -2.22 12.87 0.22
CA ASN A 332 -2.04 13.38 -1.15
C ASN A 332 -1.42 14.79 -1.19
N GLY A 333 -0.92 15.27 -0.04
CA GLY A 333 -0.29 16.59 0.11
C GLY A 333 1.13 16.65 -0.47
N ASP A 334 1.77 17.81 -0.33
CA ASP A 334 3.15 18.04 -0.79
C ASP A 334 4.12 17.00 -0.18
N ASP A 335 4.90 16.31 -1.03
CA ASP A 335 5.89 15.27 -0.70
C ASP A 335 7.00 15.70 0.29
N ASN A 336 6.96 16.95 0.77
CA ASN A 336 7.95 17.63 1.58
C ASN A 336 7.43 18.02 2.99
N GLN A 337 6.27 17.51 3.41
CA GLN A 337 5.79 17.69 4.80
C GLN A 337 6.74 17.01 5.79
N SER A 338 6.97 17.59 6.98
CA SER A 338 7.76 16.93 8.01
C SER A 338 6.94 15.89 8.77
N THR A 339 7.54 14.74 9.06
CA THR A 339 6.85 13.57 9.65
C THR A 339 7.59 12.97 10.84
N ALA A 340 6.84 12.42 11.78
CA ALA A 340 7.31 11.62 12.92
C ALA A 340 6.64 10.25 12.89
N GLU A 341 7.30 9.25 13.46
CA GLU A 341 6.78 7.89 13.56
C GLU A 341 6.64 7.43 15.01
N PHE A 342 5.59 6.67 15.28
CA PHE A 342 5.26 6.18 16.61
C PHE A 342 4.93 4.69 16.59
N ARG A 343 5.41 3.96 17.61
CA ARG A 343 4.92 2.63 17.95
C ARG A 343 3.62 2.80 18.74
N VAL A 344 2.52 2.32 18.18
CA VAL A 344 1.20 2.30 18.83
C VAL A 344 0.86 0.85 19.20
N LEU A 345 0.69 0.58 20.48
CA LEU A 345 0.28 -0.70 21.02
C LEU A 345 -1.10 -0.56 21.66
N PHE A 346 -2.08 -1.23 21.06
CA PHE A 346 -3.39 -1.45 21.67
C PHE A 346 -3.34 -2.74 22.50
N THR A 347 -3.64 -2.67 23.79
CA THR A 347 -3.63 -3.86 24.65
C THR A 347 -5.01 -4.50 24.79
N LYS A 348 -5.06 -5.82 24.98
CA LYS A 348 -6.30 -6.55 25.31
C LYS A 348 -6.94 -6.14 26.64
N GLN A 349 -6.19 -5.41 27.48
CA GLN A 349 -6.69 -4.78 28.71
C GLN A 349 -7.45 -3.48 28.45
N GLY A 350 -7.42 -2.95 27.22
CA GLY A 350 -8.05 -1.68 26.84
C GLY A 350 -7.20 -0.45 27.16
N SER A 351 -5.88 -0.62 27.37
CA SER A 351 -4.94 0.50 27.43
C SER A 351 -4.31 0.75 26.05
N LEU A 352 -4.03 2.03 25.78
CA LEU A 352 -3.26 2.47 24.64
C LEU A 352 -1.87 2.88 25.12
N GLU A 353 -0.84 2.34 24.49
CA GLU A 353 0.55 2.75 24.69
C GLU A 353 1.07 3.33 23.37
N VAL A 354 1.56 4.57 23.41
CA VAL A 354 2.15 5.27 22.27
C VAL A 354 3.57 5.68 22.66
N GLU A 355 4.56 5.22 21.91
CA GLU A 355 5.97 5.60 22.06
C GLU A 355 6.52 6.11 20.72
N PRO A 356 7.53 6.99 20.71
CA PRO A 356 8.34 7.23 19.51
C PRO A 356 8.92 5.91 18.95
N TRP A 357 9.11 5.84 17.64
CA TRP A 357 9.59 4.63 16.94
C TRP A 357 11.05 4.27 17.27
#